data_AF-A0A8D8FTI6-F1
#
_entry.id   AF-A0A8D8FTI6-F1
#
_cell.length_a   1.000
_cell.length_b   1.000
_cell.length_c   1.000
_cell.angle_alpha   90.00
_cell.angle_beta   90.00
_cell.angle_gamma   90.00
#
_symmetry.space_group_name_H-M   'P 1'
#
loop_
_entity.id
_entity.type
_entity.pdbx_description
1 polymer ?
#
loop_
_entity_poly.entity_id
_entity_poly.type
_entity_poly.pdbx_seq_one_letter_code
_entity_poly.pdbx_strand_id
1 'polypeptide(L)'
;MATAKVVVKDTRGADALDLVDDFNRRKLTLNKHWVRPTFLQYRYMYNYRYNYYDDVIDYLDRRARGAPGEIPRPQYWAERVLRTERKEPKDIETMYNYTNIGLKRDEKRLTYTLSNQIKSYNVHSKRYLNSKYARIL
;
A
#
# COMPACT_ATOMS: atom_id res chain seq x y z
N MET A 1 -43.16 -18.87 -0.04
CA MET A 1 -41.88 -19.42 -0.54
C MET A 1 -41.00 -19.71 0.67
N ALA A 2 -40.64 -20.97 0.91
CA ALA A 2 -39.81 -21.34 2.06
C ALA A 2 -38.33 -21.06 1.77
N THR A 3 -37.68 -20.22 2.58
CA THR A 3 -36.24 -19.98 2.49
C THR A 3 -35.50 -21.03 3.33
N ALA A 4 -34.54 -21.71 2.72
CA ALA A 4 -33.73 -22.73 3.41
C ALA A 4 -32.73 -22.05 4.35
N LYS A 5 -32.77 -22.41 5.64
CA LYS A 5 -31.83 -21.94 6.66
C LYS A 5 -30.81 -23.04 6.97
N VAL A 6 -29.52 -22.73 6.92
CA VAL A 6 -28.44 -23.67 7.27
C VAL A 6 -27.74 -23.16 8.51
N VAL A 7 -27.79 -23.96 9.58
CA VAL A 7 -27.11 -23.67 10.85
C VAL A 7 -25.66 -24.13 10.72
N VAL A 8 -24.73 -23.18 10.60
CA VAL A 8 -23.29 -23.45 10.66
C VAL A 8 -22.87 -23.49 12.13
N LYS A 9 -22.31 -24.64 12.54
CA LYS A 9 -21.88 -25.04 13.89
C LYS A 9 -21.78 -23.93 14.97
N ASP A 10 -22.70 -24.06 15.92
CA ASP A 10 -22.60 -23.86 17.37
C ASP A 10 -21.59 -22.83 17.88
N THR A 11 -21.95 -21.55 17.75
CA THR A 11 -21.53 -20.51 18.70
C THR A 11 -22.79 -20.02 19.40
N ARG A 12 -22.84 -20.19 20.72
CA ARG A 12 -24.03 -19.85 21.54
C ARG A 12 -24.41 -18.39 21.32
N GLY A 13 -25.57 -18.16 20.69
CA GLY A 13 -26.14 -16.82 20.46
C GLY A 13 -26.07 -16.30 19.02
N ALA A 14 -25.65 -17.09 18.04
CA ALA A 14 -25.68 -16.67 16.63
C ALA A 14 -27.07 -16.90 16.00
N ASP A 15 -27.75 -15.84 15.61
CA ASP A 15 -29.00 -15.90 14.84
C ASP A 15 -28.76 -16.57 13.47
N ALA A 16 -29.71 -17.40 13.03
CA ALA A 16 -29.62 -18.11 11.76
C ALA A 16 -29.66 -17.11 10.59
N LEU A 17 -28.51 -16.90 9.95
CA LEU A 17 -28.39 -16.06 8.76
C LEU A 17 -29.08 -16.73 7.56
N ASP A 18 -29.90 -15.96 6.83
CA ASP A 18 -30.46 -16.41 5.56
C ASP A 18 -29.32 -16.66 4.55
N LEU A 19 -29.39 -17.76 3.80
CA LEU A 19 -28.35 -18.17 2.83
C LEU A 19 -27.99 -17.06 1.83
N VAL A 20 -28.98 -16.24 1.45
CA VAL A 20 -28.81 -15.10 0.54
C VAL A 20 -27.94 -14.02 1.18
N ASP A 21 -28.11 -13.78 2.48
CA ASP A 21 -27.40 -12.75 3.24
C ASP A 21 -25.95 -13.16 3.54
N ASP A 22 -25.72 -14.44 3.85
CA ASP A 22 -24.39 -15.02 4.04
C ASP A 22 -23.60 -15.05 2.71
N PHE A 23 -24.25 -15.38 1.59
CA PHE A 23 -23.63 -15.31 0.26
C PHE A 23 -23.22 -13.88 -0.11
N ASN A 24 -24.05 -12.88 0.18
CA ASN A 24 -23.74 -11.48 -0.08
C ASN A 24 -22.61 -10.95 0.84
N ARG A 25 -22.58 -11.35 2.12
CA ARG A 25 -21.44 -11.04 3.03
C ARG A 25 -20.13 -11.67 2.54
N ARG A 26 -20.16 -12.91 2.06
CA ARG A 26 -18.97 -13.61 1.51
C ARG A 26 -18.48 -12.99 0.19
N LYS A 27 -19.38 -12.54 -0.70
CA LYS A 27 -19.02 -11.81 -1.93
C LYS A 27 -18.21 -10.56 -1.66
N LEU A 28 -18.53 -9.81 -0.60
CA LEU A 28 -17.77 -8.62 -0.20
C LEU A 28 -16.35 -8.94 0.32
N THR A 29 -16.12 -10.17 0.80
CA THR A 29 -14.79 -10.62 1.26
C THR A 29 -13.92 -11.19 0.15
N LEU A 30 -14.51 -11.71 -0.94
CA LEU A 30 -13.81 -12.46 -1.98
C LEU A 30 -12.72 -11.63 -2.68
N ASN A 31 -12.94 -10.31 -2.81
CA ASN A 31 -12.03 -9.39 -3.49
C ASN A 31 -11.43 -8.33 -2.57
N LYS A 32 -11.36 -8.57 -1.25
CA LYS A 32 -10.84 -7.58 -0.29
C LYS A 32 -9.38 -7.19 -0.56
N HIS A 33 -8.62 -8.06 -1.23
CA HIS A 33 -7.24 -7.82 -1.66
C HIS A 33 -7.12 -7.04 -2.99
N TRP A 34 -8.21 -6.90 -3.75
CA TRP A 34 -8.30 -6.04 -4.95
C TRP A 34 -8.81 -4.63 -4.61
N VAL A 35 -9.44 -4.48 -3.45
CA VAL A 35 -9.83 -3.17 -2.93
C VAL A 35 -8.55 -2.41 -2.57
N ARG A 36 -8.22 -1.39 -3.36
CA ARG A 36 -7.11 -0.47 -3.09
C ARG A 36 -7.31 0.14 -1.69
N PRO A 37 -6.42 -0.09 -0.72
CA PRO A 37 -6.63 0.46 0.61
C PRO A 37 -6.57 1.98 0.53
N THR A 38 -7.60 2.65 1.05
CA THR A 38 -7.78 4.10 0.97
C THR A 38 -6.70 4.89 1.71
N PHE A 39 -6.03 4.26 2.67
CA PHE A 39 -4.95 4.83 3.47
C PHE A 39 -3.54 4.55 2.90
N LEU A 40 -3.41 3.94 1.72
CA LEU A 40 -2.13 3.44 1.18
C LEU A 40 -1.59 4.24 -0.02
N GLN A 41 -1.81 5.55 -0.07
CA GLN A 41 -0.82 6.37 -0.76
C GLN A 41 0.38 6.49 0.15
N TYR A 42 1.35 5.58 -0.05
CA TYR A 42 2.66 5.67 0.60
C TYR A 42 3.14 7.12 0.55
N ARG A 43 3.49 7.69 1.71
CA ARG A 43 4.09 9.03 1.82
C ARG A 43 5.24 9.21 0.81
N TYR A 44 5.93 8.13 0.50
CA TYR A 44 6.90 8.02 -0.59
C TYR A 44 6.43 8.61 -1.94
N MET A 45 5.21 8.33 -2.40
CA MET A 45 4.71 8.82 -3.69
C MET A 45 4.47 10.33 -3.69
N TYR A 46 4.05 10.88 -2.56
CA TYR A 46 3.92 12.33 -2.40
C TYR A 46 5.30 13.00 -2.32
N ASN A 47 6.21 12.43 -1.52
CA ASN A 47 7.58 12.93 -1.40
C ASN A 47 8.31 12.88 -2.75
N TYR A 48 8.10 11.84 -3.56
CA TYR A 48 8.66 11.73 -4.90
C TYR A 48 8.20 12.88 -5.80
N ARG A 49 6.89 13.14 -5.85
CA ARG A 49 6.32 14.23 -6.66
C ARG A 49 6.87 15.59 -6.24
N TYR A 50 6.82 15.86 -4.94
CA TYR A 50 7.34 17.08 -4.33
C TYR A 50 8.81 17.29 -4.70
N ASN A 51 9.65 16.28 -4.49
CA ASN A 51 11.08 16.37 -4.73
C ASN A 51 11.47 16.53 -6.19
N TYR A 52 10.67 15.99 -7.11
CA TYR A 52 10.99 15.98 -8.53
C TYR A 52 10.50 17.25 -9.22
N TYR A 53 9.28 17.69 -8.89
CA TYR A 53 8.60 18.74 -9.66
C TYR A 53 8.65 20.12 -9.02
N ASP A 54 8.68 20.24 -7.69
CA ASP A 54 8.52 21.56 -7.04
C ASP A 54 9.56 22.58 -7.46
N ASP A 55 10.85 22.19 -7.50
CA ASP A 55 11.93 23.09 -7.89
C ASP A 55 11.75 23.61 -9.33
N VAL A 56 11.20 22.76 -10.22
CA VAL A 56 10.96 23.11 -11.63
C VAL A 56 9.71 23.97 -11.77
N ILE A 57 8.65 23.63 -11.04
CA ILE A 57 7.40 24.41 -11.04
C ILE A 57 7.66 25.81 -10.53
N ASP A 58 8.38 25.96 -9.42
CA ASP A 58 8.74 27.28 -8.86
C ASP A 58 9.59 28.10 -9.85
N TYR A 59 10.55 27.46 -10.51
CA TYR A 59 11.34 28.12 -11.57
C TYR A 59 10.47 28.62 -12.73
N LEU A 60 9.57 27.78 -13.25
CA LEU A 60 8.69 28.14 -14.35
C LEU A 60 7.71 29.26 -13.95
N ASP A 61 7.18 29.20 -12.73
CA ASP A 61 6.26 30.21 -12.22
C ASP A 61 6.93 31.57 -12.00
N ARG A 62 8.15 31.60 -11.46
CA ARG A 62 8.95 32.83 -11.35
C ARG A 62 9.28 33.42 -12.71
N ARG A 63 9.66 32.56 -13.67
CA ARG A 63 9.95 32.97 -15.05
C ARG A 63 8.72 33.58 -15.72
N ALA A 64 7.54 32.98 -15.53
CA ALA A 64 6.28 33.50 -16.08
C ALA A 64 5.91 34.87 -15.50
N ARG A 65 6.23 35.11 -14.22
CA ARG A 65 6.03 36.41 -13.54
C ARG A 65 7.11 37.46 -13.85
N GLY A 66 8.12 37.12 -14.66
CA GLY A 66 9.26 38.00 -14.93
C GLY A 66 10.19 38.21 -13.73
N ALA A 67 10.06 37.40 -12.68
CA ALA A 67 10.95 37.44 -11.53
C ALA A 67 12.26 36.68 -11.83
N PRO A 68 13.42 37.15 -11.34
CA PRO A 68 14.66 36.40 -11.47
C PRO A 68 14.53 35.06 -10.73
N GLY A 69 14.75 33.96 -11.45
CA GLY A 69 14.72 32.60 -10.91
C GLY A 69 15.97 31.84 -11.35
N GLU A 70 16.68 31.22 -10.42
CA GLU A 70 17.80 30.33 -10.72
C GLU A 70 17.26 29.03 -11.32
N ILE A 71 17.91 28.53 -12.38
CA ILE A 71 17.58 27.23 -12.95
C ILE A 71 17.90 26.16 -11.90
N PRO A 72 16.95 25.25 -11.59
CA PRO A 72 17.17 24.23 -10.56
C PRO A 72 18.36 23.35 -10.95
N ARG A 73 19.30 23.19 -10.01
CA ARG A 73 20.49 22.37 -10.25
C ARG A 73 20.10 20.90 -10.47
N PRO A 74 20.79 20.20 -11.39
CA PRO A 74 20.60 18.76 -11.53
C PRO A 74 21.04 18.09 -10.22
N GLN A 75 20.11 17.37 -9.59
CA GLN A 75 20.35 16.60 -8.38
C GLN A 75 19.91 15.16 -8.60
N TYR A 76 20.71 14.23 -8.08
CA TYR A 76 20.36 12.82 -8.07
C TYR A 76 19.20 12.55 -7.12
N TRP A 77 18.48 11.46 -7.35
CA TRP A 77 17.35 11.06 -6.50
C TRP A 77 17.75 10.97 -5.01
N ALA A 78 18.91 10.39 -4.71
CA ALA A 78 19.40 10.26 -3.34
C ALA A 78 19.59 11.63 -2.65
N GLU A 79 20.10 12.63 -3.35
CA GLU A 79 20.29 13.98 -2.82
C GLU A 79 18.95 14.66 -2.52
N ARG A 80 17.99 14.51 -3.44
CA ARG A 80 16.63 15.05 -3.26
C ARG A 80 15.93 14.42 -2.07
N VAL A 81 16.08 13.11 -1.87
CA VAL A 81 15.55 12.42 -0.68
C VAL A 81 16.20 12.93 0.59
N LEU A 82 17.53 13.02 0.62
CA LEU A 82 18.26 13.56 1.78
C LEU A 82 17.81 14.96 2.14
N ARG A 83 17.51 15.80 1.14
CA ARG A 83 16.97 17.14 1.33
C ARG A 83 15.61 17.13 2.02
N THR A 84 14.66 16.28 1.59
CA THR A 84 13.34 16.14 2.24
C THR A 84 13.48 15.67 3.68
N GLU A 85 14.31 14.65 3.90
CA GLU A 85 14.51 14.04 5.20
C GLU A 85 15.19 15.00 6.20
N ARG A 86 15.97 15.97 5.69
CA ARG A 86 16.59 17.05 6.48
C ARG A 86 15.70 18.29 6.66
N LYS A 87 14.78 18.53 5.74
CA LYS A 87 13.92 19.74 5.74
C LYS A 87 12.84 19.67 6.82
N GLU A 88 12.31 18.47 7.10
CA GLU A 88 11.34 18.30 8.18
C GLU A 88 12.07 18.03 9.50
N PRO A 89 11.90 18.88 10.54
CA PRO A 89 12.39 18.56 11.86
C PRO A 89 11.65 17.30 12.33
N LYS A 90 12.39 16.22 12.50
CA LYS A 90 11.85 14.99 13.06
C LYS A 90 11.79 15.14 14.57
N ASP A 91 10.64 14.80 15.14
CA ASP A 91 10.51 14.77 16.58
C ASP A 91 11.52 13.78 17.18
N ILE A 92 12.01 14.08 18.38
CA ILE A 92 13.07 13.34 19.06
C ILE A 92 12.67 11.86 19.18
N GLU A 93 11.40 11.61 19.55
CA GLU A 93 10.81 10.26 19.63
C GLU A 93 10.83 9.54 18.28
N THR A 94 10.55 10.26 17.19
CA THR A 94 10.60 9.69 15.83
C THR A 94 12.03 9.32 15.46
N MET A 95 13.02 10.14 15.82
CA MET A 95 14.45 9.86 15.59
C MET A 95 14.92 8.63 16.39
N TYR A 96 14.51 8.50 17.65
CA TYR A 96 14.78 7.31 18.46
C TYR A 96 14.13 6.05 17.89
N ASN A 97 12.96 6.14 17.28
CA ASN A 97 12.31 5.01 16.61
C ASN A 97 13.07 4.53 15.35
N TYR A 98 13.76 5.43 14.63
CA TYR A 98 14.60 5.04 13.49
C TYR A 98 15.85 4.25 13.91
N THR A 99 16.44 4.55 15.08
CA THR A 99 17.63 3.89 15.60
C THR A 99 17.30 2.62 16.40
N ASN A 100 16.11 2.54 17.00
CA ASN A 100 15.64 1.34 17.70
C ASN A 100 15.06 0.30 16.72
N ILE A 101 15.92 -0.60 16.24
CA ILE A 101 15.57 -1.79 15.43
C ILE A 101 14.48 -2.67 16.09
N GLY A 102 14.32 -2.58 17.42
CA GLY A 102 13.32 -3.31 18.21
C GLY A 102 11.87 -2.81 18.08
N LEU A 103 11.64 -1.53 17.80
CA LEU A 103 10.30 -0.91 17.78
C LEU A 103 9.53 -1.11 16.47
N LYS A 104 10.17 -1.68 15.43
CA LYS A 104 9.55 -2.02 14.13
C LYS A 104 8.56 -3.18 14.17
N ARG A 105 7.85 -3.42 15.27
CA ARG A 105 6.97 -4.60 15.39
C ARG A 105 5.81 -4.56 14.38
N ASP A 106 5.28 -3.36 14.11
CA ASP A 106 4.16 -3.19 13.17
C ASP A 106 4.62 -3.15 11.70
N GLU A 107 5.78 -2.57 11.40
CA GLU A 107 6.40 -2.68 10.07
C GLU A 107 6.80 -4.13 9.76
N LYS A 108 7.33 -4.87 10.74
CA LYS A 108 7.63 -6.30 10.61
C LYS A 108 6.37 -7.12 10.37
N ARG A 109 5.26 -6.82 11.06
CA ARG A 109 3.97 -7.46 10.80
C ARG A 109 3.46 -7.16 9.39
N LEU A 110 3.54 -5.92 8.94
CA LEU A 110 3.10 -5.54 7.60
C LEU A 110 3.94 -6.20 6.51
N THR A 111 5.27 -6.17 6.63
CA THR A 111 6.21 -6.82 5.69
C THR A 111 6.09 -8.35 5.70
N TYR A 112 5.90 -8.96 6.88
CA TYR A 112 5.60 -10.39 7.00
C TYR A 112 4.27 -10.76 6.32
N THR A 113 3.23 -9.96 6.54
CA THR A 113 1.92 -10.16 5.89
C THR A 113 2.03 -10.04 4.37
N LEU A 114 2.71 -9.00 3.87
CA LEU A 114 2.90 -8.77 2.44
C LEU A 114 3.70 -9.92 1.79
N SER A 115 4.81 -10.33 2.41
CA SER A 115 5.67 -11.39 1.89
C SER A 115 4.99 -12.76 1.88
N ASN A 116 4.19 -13.09 2.90
CA ASN A 116 3.39 -14.32 2.93
C ASN A 116 2.28 -14.31 1.88
N GLN A 117 1.60 -13.19 1.69
CA GLN A 117 0.58 -13.05 0.65
C GLN A 117 1.19 -13.21 -0.75
N ILE A 118 2.30 -12.51 -1.05
CA ILE A 118 2.99 -12.59 -2.35
C ILE A 118 3.44 -14.03 -2.67
N LYS A 119 3.98 -14.76 -1.69
CA LYS A 119 4.40 -16.16 -1.88
C LYS A 119 3.22 -17.07 -2.26
N SER A 120 2.08 -16.93 -1.60
CA SER A 120 0.88 -17.72 -1.91
C SER A 120 0.33 -17.44 -3.33
N TYR A 121 0.30 -16.17 -3.74
CA TYR A 121 -0.07 -15.79 -5.12
C TYR A 121 0.90 -16.34 -6.15
N ASN A 122 2.21 -16.30 -5.87
CA ASN A 122 3.23 -16.85 -6.75
C ASN A 122 3.10 -18.37 -6.93
N VAL A 123 2.76 -19.12 -5.88
CA VAL A 123 2.55 -20.57 -5.99
C VAL A 123 1.32 -20.87 -6.86
N HIS A 124 0.20 -20.19 -6.64
CA HIS A 124 -1.02 -20.43 -7.41
C HIS A 124 -0.91 -19.99 -8.87
N SER A 125 -0.32 -18.82 -9.14
CA SER A 125 -0.10 -18.33 -10.49
C SER A 125 0.92 -19.18 -11.25
N LYS A 126 2.05 -19.57 -10.63
CA LYS A 126 2.99 -20.53 -11.24
C LYS A 126 2.34 -21.87 -11.52
N ARG A 127 1.56 -22.43 -10.59
CA ARG A 127 0.84 -23.69 -10.80
C ARG A 127 -0.15 -23.58 -11.96
N TYR A 128 -0.94 -22.51 -12.01
CA TYR A 128 -1.89 -22.27 -13.10
C TYR A 128 -1.20 -22.14 -14.46
N LEU A 129 -0.12 -21.35 -14.54
CA LEU A 129 0.67 -21.20 -15.75
C LEU A 129 1.27 -22.53 -16.20
N ASN A 130 1.90 -23.27 -15.28
CA ASN A 130 2.46 -24.58 -15.57
C ASN A 130 1.37 -25.56 -16.04
N SER A 131 0.20 -25.63 -15.38
CA SER A 131 -0.87 -26.54 -15.82
C SER A 131 -1.50 -26.15 -17.15
N LYS A 132 -1.69 -24.87 -17.43
CA LYS A 132 -2.35 -24.39 -18.66
C LYS A 132 -1.43 -24.46 -19.87
N TYR A 133 -0.14 -24.20 -19.68
CA TYR A 133 0.85 -24.11 -20.75
C TYR A 133 1.82 -25.30 -20.78
N ALA A 134 1.67 -26.32 -19.93
CA ALA A 134 2.51 -27.53 -19.88
C ALA A 134 2.66 -28.28 -21.22
N ARG A 135 1.76 -28.05 -22.17
CA ARG A 135 1.78 -28.71 -23.48
C ARG A 135 2.49 -27.90 -24.56
N ILE A 136 2.82 -26.65 -24.27
CA ILE A 136 3.35 -25.65 -25.22
C ILE A 136 4.70 -25.07 -24.77
N LEU A 137 5.06 -25.30 -23.50
CA LEU A 137 6.39 -25.13 -22.90
C LEU A 137 6.98 -26.51 -22.67
#